data_AF-A0AA88RB39-F1
#
_entry.id   AF-A0AA88RB39-F1
#
_cell.length_a   1.000
_cell.length_b   1.000
_cell.length_c   1.000
_cell.angle_alpha   90.00
_cell.angle_beta   90.00
_cell.angle_gamma   90.00
#
_symmetry.space_group_name_H-M   'P 1'
#
loop_
_entity.id
_entity.type
_entity.pdbx_description
1 polymer ?
#
loop_
_entity_poly.entity_id
_entity_poly.type
_entity_poly.pdbx_seq_one_letter_code
_entity_poly.pdbx_strand_id
1 'polypeptide(L)'
;MRGVGGPLLCIGDLLSDVGGGDIETPFSPSSSSPTSNLNLQPSDLTKLFQESYDHLTEALAGTDHSWTALTLKLCTALETANKLVQSINSNVGLLSEKVGELKGIVKSGDSAIAAATAIHSSLNGYEVHQSLSQNTEQSMADRPES
;
A
#
# COMPACT_ATOMS: atom_id res chain seq x y z
N MET A 1 56.32 -7.92 47.53
CA MET A 1 56.05 -7.52 46.13
C MET A 1 54.74 -6.74 46.13
N ARG A 2 54.81 -5.41 46.01
CA ARG A 2 53.63 -4.54 46.05
C ARG A 2 53.07 -4.49 44.64
N GLY A 3 52.14 -5.39 44.32
CA GLY A 3 51.45 -5.42 43.03
C GLY A 3 50.58 -4.17 42.90
N VAL A 4 50.89 -3.33 41.93
CA VAL A 4 50.14 -2.12 41.60
C VAL A 4 48.91 -2.55 40.82
N GLY A 5 47.77 -2.68 41.51
CA GLY A 5 46.46 -2.84 40.87
C GLY A 5 45.96 -1.47 40.43
N GLY A 6 46.15 -1.12 39.16
CA GLY A 6 45.49 0.05 38.57
C GLY A 6 43.97 -0.10 38.56
N PRO A 7 43.21 1.01 38.47
CA PRO A 7 41.76 0.96 38.37
C PRO A 7 41.34 0.18 37.12
N LEU A 8 40.40 -0.75 37.28
CA LEU A 8 39.82 -1.50 36.18
C LEU A 8 39.13 -0.50 35.24
N LEU A 9 39.53 -0.50 33.97
CA LEU A 9 38.88 0.29 32.93
C LEU A 9 37.41 -0.09 32.87
N CYS A 10 36.53 0.91 32.92
CA CYS A 10 35.10 0.68 32.82
C CYS A 10 34.77 0.22 31.40
N ILE A 11 33.68 -0.54 31.24
CA ILE A 11 33.21 -0.95 29.90
C ILE A 11 33.03 0.27 28.96
N GLY A 12 32.77 1.46 29.53
CA GLY A 12 32.71 2.73 28.80
C GLY A 12 34.03 3.18 28.17
N ASP A 13 35.18 2.88 28.79
CA ASP A 13 36.50 3.24 28.25
C ASP A 13 36.84 2.36 27.02
N LEU A 14 36.37 1.10 27.01
CA LEU A 14 36.56 0.18 25.89
C LEU A 14 35.68 0.54 24.67
N LEU A 15 34.46 1.02 24.91
CA LEU A 15 33.53 1.37 23.82
C LEU A 15 33.84 2.74 23.19
N SER A 16 34.71 3.55 23.82
CA SER A 16 35.16 4.84 23.28
C SER A 16 35.96 4.70 21.97
N ASP A 17 36.69 3.60 21.78
CA ASP A 17 37.61 3.43 20.63
C ASP A 17 36.87 2.97 19.35
N VAL A 18 35.66 2.43 19.50
CA VAL A 18 34.80 1.98 18.40
C VAL A 18 34.15 3.13 17.60
N GLY A 19 34.26 4.37 18.10
CA GLY A 19 33.69 5.56 17.44
C GLY A 19 34.70 6.51 16.80
N GLY A 20 36.01 6.22 16.84
CA GLY A 20 37.08 7.18 16.53
C GLY A 20 37.79 7.01 15.18
N GLY A 21 37.19 6.33 14.21
CA GLY A 21 37.74 6.20 12.86
C GLY A 21 37.48 7.47 12.04
N ASP A 22 38.52 8.26 11.82
CA ASP A 22 38.54 9.44 10.97
C ASP A 22 38.01 9.11 9.55
N ILE A 23 37.00 9.86 9.12
CA ILE A 23 36.42 9.74 7.76
C ILE A 23 37.34 10.54 6.83
N GLU A 24 38.46 9.95 6.43
CA GLU A 24 39.10 10.31 5.16
C GLU A 24 38.49 9.45 4.04
N THR A 25 37.43 9.97 3.41
CA THR A 25 36.97 9.52 2.09
C THR A 25 38.12 9.66 1.09
N PRO A 26 38.44 8.65 0.25
CA PRO A 26 37.64 8.50 -0.97
C PRO A 26 37.66 7.08 -1.53
N PHE A 27 36.69 6.25 -1.20
CA PHE A 27 36.26 5.20 -2.12
C PHE A 27 34.75 5.08 -1.98
N SER A 28 34.04 5.48 -3.03
CA SER A 28 32.70 4.96 -3.25
C SER A 28 32.86 3.44 -3.38
N PRO A 29 32.39 2.60 -2.44
CA PRO A 29 31.95 1.31 -2.89
C PRO A 29 30.77 1.66 -3.80
N SER A 30 30.94 1.44 -5.10
CA SER A 30 29.78 1.08 -5.90
C SER A 30 29.18 -0.10 -5.17
N SER A 31 28.23 0.17 -4.27
CA SER A 31 27.32 -0.80 -3.74
C SER A 31 26.49 -1.21 -4.94
N SER A 32 27.09 -2.07 -5.75
CA SER A 32 26.40 -3.18 -6.35
C SER A 32 25.76 -3.90 -5.18
N SER A 33 24.64 -3.32 -4.72
CA SER A 33 23.64 -4.07 -4.01
C SER A 33 23.48 -5.31 -4.86
N PRO A 34 23.70 -6.53 -4.34
CA PRO A 34 23.03 -7.63 -4.94
C PRO A 34 21.56 -7.31 -4.71
N THR A 35 20.95 -6.58 -5.66
CA THR A 35 19.62 -6.87 -6.13
C THR A 35 19.72 -8.28 -6.72
N SER A 36 20.02 -9.26 -5.88
CA SER A 36 19.40 -10.55 -6.02
C SER A 36 17.93 -10.17 -6.03
N ASN A 37 17.39 -10.12 -7.25
CA ASN A 37 15.98 -10.14 -7.55
C ASN A 37 15.47 -11.47 -6.97
N LEU A 38 15.51 -11.58 -5.65
CA LEU A 38 14.77 -12.55 -4.92
C LEU A 38 13.36 -12.05 -5.17
N ASN A 39 12.67 -12.76 -6.06
CA ASN A 39 11.25 -12.64 -6.27
C ASN A 39 10.58 -13.10 -4.97
N LEU A 40 10.78 -12.33 -3.90
CA LEU A 40 10.28 -12.60 -2.57
C LEU A 40 8.82 -12.22 -2.62
N GLN A 41 7.99 -13.24 -2.71
CA GLN A 41 6.59 -13.04 -2.41
C GLN A 41 6.50 -12.60 -0.94
N PRO A 42 5.59 -11.68 -0.59
CA PRO A 42 5.35 -11.31 0.80
C PRO A 42 5.08 -12.52 1.71
N SER A 43 4.59 -13.64 1.16
CA SER A 43 4.40 -14.92 1.86
C SER A 43 5.71 -15.58 2.32
N ASP A 44 6.84 -15.27 1.69
CA ASP A 44 8.15 -15.82 2.04
C ASP A 44 8.77 -15.11 3.26
N LEU A 45 8.18 -13.99 3.70
CA LEU A 45 8.70 -13.18 4.81
C LEU A 45 8.67 -13.95 6.14
N THR A 46 7.60 -14.69 6.41
CA THR A 46 7.49 -15.51 7.63
C THR A 46 8.57 -16.60 7.66
N LYS A 47 8.84 -17.21 6.50
CA LYS A 47 9.88 -18.24 6.36
C LYS A 47 11.28 -17.64 6.56
N LEU A 48 11.56 -16.50 5.95
CA LEU A 48 12.83 -15.78 6.12
C LEU A 48 13.05 -15.31 7.56
N PHE A 49 11.99 -14.86 8.23
CA PHE A 49 12.07 -14.47 9.63
C PHE A 49 12.42 -15.67 10.52
N GLN A 50 11.75 -16.80 10.30
CA GLN A 50 12.02 -18.03 11.05
C GLN A 50 13.46 -18.50 10.83
N GLU A 51 13.92 -18.56 9.58
CA GLU A 51 15.30 -18.96 9.25
C GLU A 51 16.34 -18.03 9.89
N SER A 52 16.10 -16.72 9.86
CA SER A 52 16.99 -15.75 10.51
C SER A 52 16.99 -15.87 12.03
N TYR A 53 15.85 -16.23 12.63
CA TYR A 53 15.72 -16.42 14.06
C TYR A 53 16.41 -17.71 14.53
N ASP A 54 16.30 -18.78 13.73
CA ASP A 54 16.94 -20.06 14.01
C ASP A 54 18.48 -19.91 13.97
N HIS A 55 19.02 -19.23 12.94
CA HIS A 55 20.46 -18.90 12.88
C HIS A 55 20.92 -18.02 14.03
N LEU A 56 20.11 -17.05 14.46
CA LEU A 56 20.43 -16.22 15.62
C LEU A 56 20.47 -17.07 16.90
N THR A 57 19.52 -17.98 17.07
CA THR A 57 19.44 -18.89 18.21
C THR A 57 20.66 -19.81 18.27
N GLU A 58 21.10 -20.34 17.13
CA GLU A 58 22.32 -21.14 17.01
C GLU A 58 23.57 -20.32 17.39
N ALA A 59 23.69 -19.10 16.88
CA ALA A 59 24.80 -18.21 17.21
C ALA A 59 24.82 -17.78 18.69
N LEU A 60 23.65 -17.61 19.33
CA LEU A 60 23.56 -17.36 20.78
C LEU A 60 24.05 -18.56 21.62
N ALA A 61 23.82 -19.78 21.15
CA ALA A 61 24.25 -21.00 21.82
C ALA A 61 25.74 -21.31 21.57
N GLY A 62 26.30 -20.76 20.48
CA GLY A 62 27.70 -20.83 20.13
C GLY A 62 28.60 -19.94 20.98
N THR A 63 29.90 -19.99 20.68
CA THR A 63 30.94 -19.14 21.30
C THR A 63 31.34 -17.96 20.41
N ASP A 64 30.78 -17.88 19.20
CA ASP A 64 31.12 -16.87 18.21
C ASP A 64 30.28 -15.59 18.36
N HIS A 65 30.87 -14.44 18.02
CA HIS A 65 30.20 -13.14 18.14
C HIS A 65 29.29 -12.80 16.94
N SER A 66 29.00 -13.78 16.08
CA SER A 66 28.14 -13.61 14.90
C SER A 66 26.71 -13.21 15.28
N TRP A 67 26.27 -13.53 16.50
CA TRP A 67 24.96 -13.14 17.04
C TRP A 67 24.72 -11.62 16.98
N THR A 68 25.77 -10.80 17.09
CA THR A 68 25.66 -9.34 17.01
C THR A 68 25.25 -8.89 15.60
N ALA A 69 25.92 -9.42 14.57
CA ALA A 69 25.60 -9.16 13.17
C ALA A 69 24.23 -9.73 12.78
N LEU A 70 23.89 -10.93 13.26
CA LEU A 70 22.58 -11.55 13.02
C LEU A 70 21.44 -10.77 13.69
N THR A 71 21.66 -10.26 14.91
CA THR A 71 20.69 -9.40 15.61
C THR A 71 20.44 -8.11 14.84
N LEU A 72 21.50 -7.44 14.38
CA LEU A 72 21.38 -6.24 13.56
C LEU A 72 20.62 -6.51 12.26
N LYS A 73 20.95 -7.62 11.57
CA LYS A 73 20.26 -8.05 10.36
C LYS A 73 18.77 -8.27 10.59
N LEU A 74 18.40 -8.92 11.70
CA LEU A 74 17.00 -9.14 12.08
C LEU A 74 16.27 -7.81 12.36
N CYS A 75 16.89 -6.90 13.11
CA CYS A 75 16.33 -5.58 13.39
C CYS A 75 16.11 -4.76 12.11
N THR A 76 17.09 -4.73 11.19
CA THR A 76 16.96 -4.03 9.91
C THR A 76 15.86 -4.64 9.04
N ALA A 77 15.75 -5.98 9.02
CA ALA A 77 14.69 -6.67 8.28
C ALA A 77 13.30 -6.34 8.84
N LEU A 78 13.15 -6.33 10.17
CA LEU A 78 11.91 -5.94 10.85
C LEU A 78 11.53 -4.48 10.57
N GLU A 79 12.49 -3.56 10.62
CA GLU A 79 12.25 -2.15 10.29
C GLU A 79 11.79 -1.99 8.83
N THR A 80 12.42 -2.72 7.91
CA THR A 80 12.04 -2.71 6.50
C THR A 80 10.63 -3.26 6.29
N ALA A 81 10.28 -4.36 6.96
CA ALA A 81 8.93 -4.92 6.93
C ALA A 81 7.89 -3.94 7.49
N ASN A 82 8.21 -3.25 8.58
CA ASN A 82 7.33 -2.22 9.15
C ASN A 82 7.09 -1.05 8.17
N LYS A 83 8.14 -0.56 7.51
CA LYS A 83 8.03 0.48 6.46
C LYS A 83 7.17 0.00 5.28
N LEU A 84 7.31 -1.26 4.88
CA LEU A 84 6.49 -1.86 3.82
C LEU A 84 5.00 -1.89 4.20
N VAL A 85 4.67 -2.35 5.42
CA VAL A 85 3.29 -2.35 5.92
C VAL A 85 2.71 -0.94 5.96
N GLN A 86 3.47 0.05 6.43
CA GLN A 86 3.04 1.44 6.45
C GLN A 86 2.76 1.99 5.04
N SER A 87 3.64 1.69 4.08
CA SER A 87 3.46 2.08 2.68
C SER A 87 2.21 1.44 2.06
N ILE A 88 2.01 0.14 2.28
CA ILE A 88 0.82 -0.58 1.80
C ILE A 88 -0.45 0.03 2.39
N ASN A 89 -0.50 0.28 3.70
CA ASN A 89 -1.67 0.88 4.34
C ASN A 89 -1.98 2.27 3.80
N SER A 90 -0.96 3.10 3.56
CA SER A 90 -1.14 4.41 2.94
C SER A 90 -1.74 4.30 1.53
N ASN A 91 -1.21 3.39 0.71
CA ASN A 91 -1.71 3.16 -0.66
C ASN A 91 -3.14 2.60 -0.67
N VAL A 92 -3.47 1.68 0.24
CA VAL A 92 -4.84 1.15 0.40
C VAL A 92 -5.80 2.25 0.83
N GLY A 93 -5.38 3.16 1.71
CA GLY A 93 -6.15 4.34 2.08
C GLY A 93 -6.45 5.24 0.88
N LEU A 94 -5.43 5.59 0.09
CA LEU A 94 -5.59 6.39 -1.14
C LEU A 94 -6.49 5.70 -2.17
N LEU A 95 -6.35 4.39 -2.33
CA LEU A 95 -7.21 3.61 -3.23
C LEU A 95 -8.67 3.65 -2.77
N SER A 96 -8.91 3.50 -1.46
CA SER A 96 -10.27 3.58 -0.89
C SER A 96 -10.90 4.95 -1.12
N GLU A 97 -10.13 6.03 -0.99
CA GLU A 97 -10.60 7.39 -1.30
C GLU A 97 -11.01 7.51 -2.77
N LYS A 98 -10.14 7.06 -3.69
CA LYS A 98 -10.41 7.08 -5.13
C LYS A 98 -11.62 6.26 -5.53
N VAL A 99 -11.83 5.09 -4.93
CA VAL A 99 -13.03 4.27 -5.12
C VAL A 99 -14.28 5.01 -4.60
N GLY A 100 -14.15 5.74 -3.50
CA GLY A 100 -15.20 6.62 -2.97
C GLY A 100 -15.60 7.73 -3.95
N GLU A 101 -14.62 8.45 -4.50
CA GLU A 101 -14.83 9.47 -5.54
C GLU A 101 -15.56 8.87 -6.75
N LEU A 102 -15.08 7.73 -7.25
CA LEU A 102 -15.66 7.05 -8.42
C LEU A 102 -17.11 6.64 -8.18
N LYS A 103 -17.43 6.12 -6.98
CA LYS A 103 -18.81 5.79 -6.59
C LYS A 103 -19.72 7.02 -6.63
N GLY A 104 -19.22 8.18 -6.25
CA GLY A 104 -19.96 9.46 -6.36
C GLY A 104 -20.28 9.83 -7.80
N ILE A 105 -19.30 9.70 -8.69
CA ILE A 105 -19.45 9.96 -10.13
C ILE A 105 -20.49 9.00 -10.73
N VAL A 106 -20.42 7.70 -10.41
CA VAL A 106 -21.39 6.70 -10.91
C VAL A 106 -22.82 7.06 -10.50
N LYS A 107 -23.05 7.41 -9.23
CA LYS A 107 -24.39 7.84 -8.76
C LYS A 107 -24.92 9.07 -9.49
N SER A 108 -24.03 10.02 -9.78
CA SER A 108 -24.38 11.22 -10.56
C SER A 108 -24.75 10.83 -12.00
N GLY A 109 -24.00 9.93 -12.62
CA GLY A 109 -24.30 9.34 -13.92
C GLY A 109 -25.67 8.65 -13.95
N ASP A 110 -25.95 7.79 -12.98
CA ASP A 110 -27.24 7.09 -12.86
C ASP A 110 -28.40 8.07 -12.72
N SER A 111 -28.22 9.15 -11.96
CA SER A 111 -29.22 10.22 -11.80
C SER A 111 -29.50 10.96 -13.11
N ALA A 112 -28.44 11.26 -13.88
CA ALA A 112 -28.58 11.90 -15.19
C ALA A 112 -29.29 10.98 -16.20
N ILE A 113 -28.97 9.68 -16.19
CA ILE A 113 -29.63 8.68 -17.04
C ILE A 113 -31.12 8.57 -16.67
N ALA A 114 -31.45 8.52 -15.38
CA ALA A 114 -32.83 8.48 -14.92
C ALA A 114 -33.61 9.73 -15.37
N ALA A 115 -33.01 10.92 -15.24
CA ALA A 115 -33.61 12.16 -15.70
C ALA A 115 -33.83 12.19 -17.22
N ALA A 116 -32.84 11.77 -18.01
CA ALA A 116 -32.96 11.68 -19.47
C ALA A 116 -34.05 10.68 -19.89
N THR A 117 -34.12 9.53 -19.22
CA THR A 117 -35.15 8.50 -19.48
C THR A 117 -36.54 9.00 -19.15
N ALA A 118 -36.70 9.77 -18.06
CA ALA A 118 -37.97 10.40 -17.71
C ALA A 118 -38.42 11.38 -18.80
N ILE A 119 -37.54 12.28 -19.26
CA ILE A 119 -37.85 13.23 -20.34
C ILE A 119 -38.25 12.49 -21.63
N HIS A 120 -37.49 11.46 -22.02
CA HIS A 120 -37.76 10.67 -23.23
C HIS A 120 -39.11 9.92 -23.16
N SER A 121 -39.39 9.26 -22.04
CA SER A 121 -40.66 8.53 -21.84
C SER A 121 -41.85 9.48 -21.90
N SER A 122 -41.66 10.66 -21.35
CA SER A 122 -42.65 11.72 -21.34
C SER A 122 -42.86 12.25 -22.77
N LEU A 123 -41.78 12.46 -23.56
CA LEU A 123 -41.83 12.82 -25.00
C LEU A 123 -42.68 11.89 -25.85
N ASN A 124 -42.43 10.59 -25.76
CA ASN A 124 -43.24 9.58 -26.45
C ASN A 124 -44.70 9.57 -25.98
N GLY A 125 -44.94 9.84 -24.68
CA GLY A 125 -46.29 9.94 -24.14
C GLY A 125 -47.10 11.07 -24.78
N TYR A 126 -46.47 12.21 -25.08
CA TYR A 126 -47.14 13.32 -25.75
C TYR A 126 -47.40 13.03 -27.23
N GLU A 127 -46.49 12.35 -27.94
CA GLU A 127 -46.66 11.97 -29.35
C GLU A 127 -47.83 10.98 -29.55
N VAL A 128 -48.00 10.01 -28.64
CA VAL A 128 -49.14 9.07 -28.66
C VAL A 128 -50.46 9.78 -28.36
N HIS A 129 -50.47 10.76 -27.45
CA HIS A 129 -51.67 11.54 -27.14
C HIS A 129 -52.06 12.48 -28.29
N GLN A 130 -51.09 13.10 -28.97
CA GLN A 130 -51.33 13.97 -30.12
C GLN A 130 -51.89 13.19 -31.32
N SER A 131 -51.34 12.01 -31.60
CA SER A 131 -51.81 11.15 -32.69
C SER A 131 -53.18 10.52 -32.41
N LEU A 132 -53.57 10.30 -31.14
CA LEU A 132 -54.92 9.84 -30.78
C LEU A 132 -55.96 10.97 -30.87
N SER A 133 -55.63 12.20 -30.42
CA SER A 133 -56.52 13.36 -30.53
C SER A 133 -56.81 13.71 -32.00
N GLN A 134 -55.80 13.69 -32.88
CA GLN A 134 -55.98 13.97 -34.31
C GLN A 134 -56.88 12.93 -35.01
N ASN A 135 -56.75 11.64 -34.67
CA ASN A 135 -57.61 10.60 -35.24
C ASN A 135 -59.06 10.69 -34.76
N THR A 136 -59.30 11.18 -33.54
CA THR A 136 -60.66 11.27 -32.97
C THR A 136 -61.44 12.46 -33.55
N GLU A 137 -60.77 13.60 -33.76
CA GLU A 137 -61.40 14.76 -34.42
C GLU A 137 -61.72 14.49 -35.89
N GLN A 138 -60.86 13.74 -36.59
CA GLN A 138 -61.07 13.39 -37.99
C GLN A 138 -62.19 12.34 -38.18
N SER A 139 -62.41 11.46 -37.19
CA SER A 139 -63.53 10.51 -37.17
C SER A 139 -64.89 11.17 -36.88
N MET A 140 -64.93 12.34 -36.24
CA MET A 140 -66.18 13.04 -35.89
C MET A 140 -66.68 13.96 -37.00
N ALA A 141 -65.79 14.39 -37.91
CA ALA A 141 -66.14 15.19 -39.08
C ALA A 141 -66.79 14.37 -40.23
N ASP A 142 -66.72 13.03 -40.18
CA ASP A 142 -67.24 12.12 -41.22
C ASP A 142 -68.59 11.48 -40.82
N ARG A 143 -69.44 12.23 -40.11
CA ARG A 143 -70.79 11.75 -39.74
C ARG A 143 -71.83 12.44 -40.63
N PRO A 144 -72.46 11.74 -41.59
CA PRO A 144 -73.48 12.34 -42.43
C PRO A 144 -74.74 12.59 -41.60
N GLU A 145 -75.17 13.85 -41.53
CA GLU A 145 -76.50 14.19 -41.04
C GLU A 145 -77.54 13.59 -41.98
N SER A 146 -78.49 12.83 -41.41
CA SER A 146 -79.70 12.35 -42.07
C SER A 146 -80.87 12.48 -41.12
#